data_AF-T0Y3P1-F1
#
_entry.id   AF-T0Y3P1-F1
#
_cell.length_a   1.000
_cell.length_b   1.000
_cell.length_c   1.000
_cell.angle_alpha   90.00
_cell.angle_beta   90.00
_cell.angle_gamma   90.00
#
_symmetry.space_group_name_H-M   'P 1'
#
loop_
_entity.id
_entity.type
_entity.pdbx_description
1 polymer ?
#
loop_
_entity_poly.entity_id
_entity_poly.type
_entity_poly.pdbx_seq_one_letter_code
_entity_poly.pdbx_strand_id
1 'polypeptide(L)'
;MCLLTCGNDVFRWKRSEHRPLVTNPGKCVVGCTTCARVCAQDALTFPSDPKVFVRGVVTKFKVLPAVKRDLEARLRKFPDHVVRATGDGAGSEKEN
;
A
#
# COMPACT_ATOMS: atom_id res chain seq x y z
N MET A 1 15.00 4.54 -13.85
CA MET A 1 13.86 3.73 -13.38
C MET A 1 13.18 4.33 -12.15
N CYS A 2 13.79 4.34 -10.96
CA CYS A 2 13.11 4.73 -9.70
C CYS A 2 12.38 6.09 -9.74
N LEU A 3 12.95 7.10 -10.42
CA LEU A 3 12.33 8.43 -10.60
C LEU A 3 10.98 8.35 -11.33
N LEU A 4 10.87 7.50 -12.34
CA LEU A 4 9.68 7.40 -13.19
C LEU A 4 8.65 6.40 -12.65
N THR A 5 9.12 5.37 -11.93
CA THR A 5 8.23 4.32 -11.38
C THR A 5 7.65 4.68 -10.02
N CYS A 6 8.22 5.65 -9.30
CA CYS A 6 7.69 6.09 -8.03
C CYS A 6 6.64 7.19 -8.23
N GLY A 7 5.36 6.87 -8.07
CA GLY A 7 4.25 7.83 -8.19
C GLY A 7 4.13 8.85 -7.04
N ASN A 8 4.98 8.74 -6.02
CA ASN A 8 4.86 9.50 -4.77
C ASN A 8 5.91 10.61 -4.63
N ASP A 9 6.48 11.09 -5.73
CA ASP A 9 7.29 12.32 -5.72
C ASP A 9 8.54 12.27 -4.80
N VAL A 10 9.08 11.06 -4.57
CA VAL A 10 10.23 10.82 -3.67
C VAL A 10 11.54 11.30 -4.29
N PHE A 11 11.69 11.13 -5.60
CA PHE A 11 12.94 11.37 -6.33
C PHE A 11 12.88 12.65 -7.19
N ARG A 12 14.05 13.25 -7.41
CA ARG A 12 14.30 14.30 -8.43
C ARG A 12 15.53 13.91 -9.25
N TRP A 13 15.67 14.47 -10.45
CA TRP A 13 16.87 14.26 -11.25
C TRP A 13 17.96 15.27 -10.90
N LYS A 14 19.15 14.81 -10.49
CA LYS A 14 20.31 15.67 -10.26
C LYS A 14 21.17 15.71 -11.52
N ARG A 15 21.04 16.80 -12.30
CA ARG A 15 21.72 16.97 -13.59
C ARG A 15 23.24 16.86 -13.50
N SER A 16 23.87 17.45 -12.48
CA SER A 16 25.33 17.43 -12.31
C SER A 16 25.92 16.02 -12.10
N GLU A 17 25.12 15.09 -11.57
CA GLU A 17 25.56 13.73 -11.24
C GLU A 17 24.90 12.67 -12.14
N HIS A 18 24.07 13.08 -13.10
CA HIS A 18 23.32 12.20 -14.00
C HIS A 18 22.61 11.04 -13.29
N ARG A 19 22.04 11.31 -12.12
CA ARG A 19 21.36 10.28 -11.32
C ARG A 19 20.15 10.82 -10.57
N PRO A 20 19.18 9.95 -10.22
CA PRO A 20 18.09 10.33 -9.34
C PRO A 20 18.61 10.54 -7.90
N LEU A 21 18.08 11.57 -7.24
CA LEU A 21 18.33 11.90 -5.84
C LEU A 21 17.02 11.80 -5.05
N VAL A 22 17.07 11.22 -3.84
CA VAL A 22 15.96 11.27 -2.89
C VAL A 22 15.86 12.69 -2.35
N THR A 23 14.73 13.35 -2.56
CA THR A 23 14.50 14.74 -2.12
C THR A 23 13.32 14.85 -1.16
N ASN A 24 12.33 13.97 -1.28
CA ASN A 24 11.14 13.94 -0.41
C ASN A 24 10.99 12.56 0.26
N PRO A 25 11.87 12.20 1.22
CA PRO A 25 11.84 10.87 1.83
C PRO A 25 10.52 10.60 2.57
N GLY A 26 9.88 11.63 3.13
CA GLY A 26 8.60 11.51 3.84
C GLY A 26 7.40 11.12 2.95
N LYS A 27 7.53 11.23 1.62
CA LYS A 27 6.49 10.76 0.69
C LYS A 27 6.65 9.28 0.31
N CYS A 28 7.73 8.62 0.73
CA CYS A 28 7.92 7.20 0.45
C CYS A 28 6.81 6.36 1.10
N VAL A 29 6.16 5.50 0.31
CA VAL A 29 5.10 4.61 0.83
C VAL A 29 5.74 3.47 1.62
N VAL A 30 5.46 3.42 2.91
CA VAL A 30 5.95 2.37 3.81
C VAL A 30 5.52 0.99 3.30
N GLY A 31 6.50 0.12 3.05
CA GLY A 31 6.29 -1.24 2.52
C GLY A 31 6.33 -1.38 1.00
N CYS A 32 6.31 -0.27 0.24
CA CYS A 32 6.56 -0.31 -1.20
C CYS A 32 8.05 -0.51 -1.47
N THR A 33 8.40 -1.52 -2.26
CA THR A 33 9.80 -1.86 -2.62
C THR A 33 10.04 -1.90 -4.13
N THR A 34 9.07 -1.43 -4.93
CA THR A 34 9.11 -1.50 -6.40
C THR A 34 10.35 -0.84 -6.96
N CYS A 35 10.75 0.34 -6.44
CA CYS A 35 11.89 1.07 -6.94
C CYS A 35 13.22 0.32 -6.80
N ALA A 36 13.42 -0.52 -5.77
CA ALA A 36 14.57 -1.42 -5.69
C ALA A 36 14.49 -2.52 -6.74
N ARG A 37 13.32 -3.18 -6.88
CA ARG A 37 13.14 -4.29 -7.83
C ARG A 37 13.37 -3.92 -9.29
N VAL A 38 13.08 -2.67 -9.67
CA VAL A 38 13.27 -2.19 -11.05
C VAL A 38 14.60 -1.43 -11.25
N CYS A 39 15.42 -1.32 -10.20
CA CYS A 39 16.68 -0.58 -10.30
C CYS A 39 17.75 -1.47 -10.94
N ALA A 40 18.11 -1.17 -12.19
CA ALA A 40 19.17 -1.91 -12.89
C ALA A 40 20.57 -1.78 -12.26
N GLN A 41 20.73 -0.98 -11.21
CA GLN A 41 22.00 -0.72 -10.53
C GLN A 41 21.99 -1.20 -9.08
N ASP A 42 20.90 -1.81 -8.61
CA ASP A 42 20.73 -2.28 -7.23
C ASP A 42 21.06 -1.23 -6.15
N ALA A 43 20.89 0.06 -6.48
CA ALA A 43 21.32 1.19 -5.65
C ALA A 43 20.41 1.51 -4.44
N LEU A 44 19.39 0.69 -4.18
CA LEU A 44 18.37 0.96 -3.15
C LEU A 44 18.27 -0.24 -2.20
N THR A 45 18.41 0.05 -0.90
CA THR A 45 18.26 -0.95 0.16
C THR A 45 16.98 -0.70 0.93
N PHE A 46 16.26 -1.77 1.24
CA PHE A 46 15.07 -1.79 2.07
C PHE A 46 15.28 -2.76 3.25
N PRO A 47 14.41 -2.74 4.28
CA PRO A 47 14.39 -3.79 5.29
C PRO A 47 14.36 -5.18 4.64
N SER A 48 15.13 -6.12 5.19
CA SER A 48 15.29 -7.48 4.65
C SER A 48 13.96 -8.23 4.50
N ASP A 49 13.06 -8.06 5.47
CA ASP A 49 11.66 -8.48 5.38
C ASP A 49 10.72 -7.27 5.51
N PRO A 50 10.26 -6.69 4.37
CA PRO A 50 9.33 -5.57 4.38
C PRO A 50 8.01 -5.88 5.10
N LYS A 51 7.55 -7.14 5.07
CA LYS A 51 6.28 -7.56 5.68
C LYS A 51 6.41 -7.53 7.21
N VAL A 52 7.51 -8.05 7.75
CA VAL A 52 7.79 -7.99 9.19
C VAL A 52 7.97 -6.54 9.65
N PHE A 53 8.74 -5.74 8.91
CA PHE A 53 8.93 -4.33 9.23
C PHE A 53 7.59 -3.57 9.29
N VAL A 54 6.77 -3.66 8.24
CA VAL A 54 5.47 -2.97 8.16
C VAL A 54 4.54 -3.43 9.29
N ARG A 55 4.45 -4.74 9.55
CA ARG A 55 3.66 -5.28 10.66
C ARG A 55 4.13 -4.75 12.01
N GLY A 56 5.44 -4.65 12.22
CA GLY A 56 6.02 -4.07 13.43
C GLY A 56 5.59 -2.62 13.63
N VAL A 57 5.62 -1.81 12.56
CA VAL A 57 5.13 -0.41 12.58
C VAL A 57 3.64 -0.36 12.92
N VAL A 58 2.81 -1.17 12.24
CA VAL A 58 1.36 -1.24 12.46
C VAL A 58 1.01 -1.57 13.92
N THR A 59 1.71 -2.54 14.51
CA THR A 59 1.52 -2.94 15.91
C THR A 59 2.01 -1.85 16.87
N LYS A 60 3.22 -1.33 16.67
CA LYS A 60 3.84 -0.31 17.54
C LYS A 60 2.98 0.94 17.69
N PHE A 61 2.39 1.40 16.58
CA PHE A 61 1.57 2.61 16.56
C PHE A 61 0.07 2.34 16.68
N LYS A 62 -0.35 1.10 16.99
CA LYS A 62 -1.76 0.72 17.16
C LYS A 62 -2.65 1.17 16.00
N VAL A 63 -2.18 0.97 14.76
CA VAL A 63 -2.86 1.42 13.54
C VAL A 63 -4.17 0.67 13.30
N LEU A 64 -4.22 -0.64 13.57
CA LEU A 64 -5.41 -1.47 13.32
C LEU A 64 -6.67 -1.00 14.09
N PRO A 65 -6.61 -0.71 15.41
CA PRO A 65 -7.75 -0.12 16.11
C PRO A 65 -8.27 1.18 15.50
N ALA A 66 -7.38 2.07 15.03
CA ALA A 66 -7.79 3.32 14.38
C ALA A 66 -8.49 3.04 13.04
N VAL A 67 -7.89 2.21 12.20
CA VAL A 67 -8.47 1.81 10.90
C VAL A 67 -9.83 1.15 11.06
N LYS A 68 -10.04 0.33 12.10
CA LYS A 68 -11.35 -0.29 12.36
C LYS A 68 -12.44 0.75 12.64
N ARG A 69 -12.14 1.76 13.47
CA ARG A 69 -13.08 2.86 13.74
C ARG A 69 -13.39 3.66 12.47
N ASP A 70 -12.38 3.93 11.66
CA ASP A 70 -12.54 4.66 10.39
C ASP A 70 -13.38 3.86 9.39
N LEU A 71 -13.18 2.54 9.32
CA LEU A 71 -13.99 1.63 8.52
C LEU A 71 -15.46 1.66 8.95
N GLU A 72 -15.73 1.52 10.25
CA GLU A 72 -17.09 1.60 10.78
C GLU A 72 -17.74 2.95 10.45
N ALA A 73 -17.01 4.05 10.58
CA ALA A 73 -17.49 5.38 10.19
C ALA A 73 -17.81 5.48 8.69
N ARG A 74 -16.96 4.90 7.84
CA ARG A 74 -17.15 4.90 6.38
C ARG A 74 -18.35 4.07 5.97
N LEU A 75 -18.55 2.88 6.56
CA LEU A 75 -19.69 2.02 6.25
C LEU A 75 -21.02 2.62 6.73
N ARG A 76 -21.04 3.33 7.86
CA ARG A 76 -22.23 4.10 8.27
C ARG A 76 -22.56 5.23 7.29
N LYS A 77 -21.55 5.89 6.73
CA LYS A 77 -21.71 7.00 5.77
C LYS A 77 -22.12 6.52 4.38
N PHE A 78 -21.60 5.37 3.95
CA PHE A 78 -21.81 4.79 2.62
C PHE A 78 -22.28 3.33 2.77
N PRO A 79 -23.57 3.12 3.11
CA PRO A 79 -24.10 1.78 3.37
C PRO A 79 -24.10 0.88 2.13
N ASP A 80 -24.11 1.46 0.94
CA ASP A 80 -24.02 0.80 -0.37
C ASP A 80 -22.64 0.17 -0.64
N HIS A 81 -21.60 0.54 0.11
CA HIS A 81 -20.28 -0.11 0.03
C HIS A 81 -20.23 -1.49 0.73
N VAL A 82 -21.29 -1.90 1.43
CA VAL A 82 -21.40 -3.24 2.01
C VAL A 82 -21.91 -4.20 0.95
N VAL A 83 -21.04 -5.10 0.48
CA VAL A 83 -21.46 -6.22 -0.37
C VAL A 83 -22.15 -7.27 0.50
N ARG A 84 -23.40 -7.61 0.19
CA ARG A 84 -24.08 -8.77 0.76
C ARG A 84 -23.60 -10.02 0.03
N ALA A 85 -23.16 -11.03 0.76
CA ALA A 85 -22.85 -12.31 0.15
C ALA A 85 -24.14 -12.93 -0.41
N THR A 86 -24.15 -13.27 -1.70
CA THR A 86 -25.17 -14.15 -2.27
C THR A 86 -24.84 -15.58 -1.86
N GLY A 87 -25.56 -16.16 -0.90
CA GLY A 87 -25.33 -17.57 -0.57
C GLY A 87 -25.84 -18.14 0.76
N ASP A 88 -26.53 -17.38 1.61
CA ASP A 88 -27.21 -17.97 2.78
C ASP A 88 -28.72 -18.03 2.51
N GLY A 89 -29.14 -19.03 1.74
CA GLY A 89 -30.54 -19.29 1.39
C GLY A 89 -30.73 -20.69 0.82
N ALA A 90 -31.40 -21.54 1.58
CA ALA A 90 -31.75 -22.92 1.28
C ALA A 90 -32.59 -23.10 0.01
N GLY A 91 -32.35 -24.21 -0.71
CA GLY A 91 -33.40 -25.15 -1.16
C GLY A 91 -34.18 -24.85 -2.45
N SER A 92 -34.23 -25.91 -3.30
CA SER A 92 -35.22 -26.25 -4.34
C SER A 92 -35.33 -25.35 -5.57
N GLU A 93 -35.75 -25.78 -6.76
CA GLU A 93 -35.78 -27.03 -7.54
C GLU A 93 -36.42 -26.59 -8.89
N LYS A 94 -35.88 -27.05 -10.03
CA LYS A 94 -36.45 -27.14 -11.40
C LYS A 94 -37.03 -25.90 -12.11
N GLU A 95 -36.61 -25.75 -13.37
CA GLU A 95 -37.39 -25.50 -14.62
C GLU A 95 -36.37 -25.09 -15.70
N ASN A 96 -36.30 -25.59 -16.94
CA ASN A 96 -37.04 -26.57 -17.73
C ASN A 96 -36.07 -27.05 -18.83
#